data_AF-A0A346E0R9-F1
#
_entry.id   AF-A0A346E0R9-F1
#
_cell.length_a   1.000
_cell.length_b   1.000
_cell.length_c   1.000
_cell.angle_alpha   90.00
_cell.angle_beta   90.00
_cell.angle_gamma   90.00
#
_symmetry.space_group_name_H-M   'P 1'
#
loop_
_entity.id
_entity.type
_entity.pdbx_description
1 polymer ?
#
loop_
_entity_poly.entity_id
_entity_poly.type
_entity_poly.pdbx_seq_one_letter_code
_entity_poly.pdbx_strand_id
1 'polypeptide(L)'
;MIFFYIKEDHMKMIKTNLEINWYLINAFDKRLGRLASIIAHIIIGKHKINFSPNFLGGDKVIIINAKTIALTGKKNKNKTYISYSGYPGGQKVKKASDLIKKKPEFIIRKAVLGMLPKNSLKKKMIKNLYIFNDNIQKFQNISNIKYLN
;
A
#
# COMPACT_ATOMS: atom_id res chain seq x y z
N MET A 1 0.19 -41.89 8.88
CA MET A 1 1.39 -41.24 8.32
C MET A 1 1.16 -40.58 6.96
N ILE A 2 0.14 -40.97 6.18
CA ILE A 2 -0.16 -40.40 4.85
C ILE A 2 -0.84 -39.02 4.93
N PHE A 3 -1.68 -38.78 5.96
CA PHE A 3 -2.41 -37.51 6.12
C PHE A 3 -1.52 -36.32 6.51
N PHE A 4 -0.35 -36.58 7.12
CA PHE A 4 0.62 -35.53 7.46
C PHE A 4 1.46 -35.12 6.24
N TYR A 5 1.77 -36.08 5.37
CA TYR A 5 2.54 -35.88 4.14
C TYR A 5 1.79 -35.01 3.11
N ILE A 6 0.48 -35.25 2.92
CA ILE A 6 -0.36 -34.47 2.01
C ILE A 6 -0.43 -32.98 2.40
N LYS A 7 -0.37 -32.68 3.71
CA LYS A 7 -0.46 -31.30 4.22
C LYS A 7 0.83 -30.50 3.99
N GLU A 8 1.98 -31.14 4.01
CA GLU A 8 3.27 -30.50 3.72
C GLU A 8 3.48 -30.25 2.22
N ASP A 9 3.07 -31.20 1.36
CA ASP A 9 3.21 -31.07 -0.10
C ASP A 9 2.26 -30.04 -0.70
N HIS A 10 1.00 -29.98 -0.25
CA HIS A 10 0.10 -28.87 -0.64
C HIS A 10 0.66 -27.50 -0.24
N MET A 11 1.33 -27.42 0.91
CA MET A 11 1.92 -26.18 1.41
C MET A 11 3.22 -25.80 0.68
N LYS A 12 3.91 -26.77 0.06
CA LYS A 12 5.05 -26.56 -0.85
C LYS A 12 4.62 -26.15 -2.27
N MET A 13 3.54 -26.70 -2.81
CA MET A 13 3.02 -26.42 -4.16
C MET A 13 2.48 -24.98 -4.34
N ILE A 14 1.89 -24.38 -3.30
CA ILE A 14 1.41 -22.98 -3.32
C ILE A 14 2.58 -21.98 -3.37
N LYS A 15 3.78 -22.40 -2.97
CA LYS A 15 4.92 -21.52 -2.72
C LYS A 15 5.59 -21.01 -4.01
N THR A 16 5.33 -21.62 -5.16
CA THR A 16 6.07 -21.37 -6.41
C THR A 16 5.26 -20.79 -7.56
N ASN A 17 3.93 -20.74 -7.49
CA ASN A 17 3.11 -20.30 -8.63
C ASN A 17 2.00 -19.30 -8.25
N LEU A 18 2.38 -18.22 -7.55
CA LEU A 18 1.49 -17.09 -7.33
C LEU A 18 1.79 -16.01 -8.36
N GLU A 19 0.89 -15.85 -9.32
CA GLU A 19 0.94 -14.77 -10.28
C GLU A 19 0.82 -13.42 -9.57
N ILE A 20 1.88 -12.61 -9.66
CA ILE A 20 1.92 -11.25 -9.12
C ILE A 20 1.55 -10.30 -10.25
N ASN A 21 0.38 -9.68 -10.12
CA ASN A 21 -0.04 -8.63 -11.03
C ASN A 21 0.52 -7.27 -10.58
N TRP A 22 0.68 -6.38 -11.55
CA TRP A 22 1.03 -4.99 -11.30
C TRP A 22 -0.18 -4.10 -11.57
N TYR A 23 -0.49 -3.24 -10.61
CA TYR A 23 -1.58 -2.27 -10.72
C TYR A 23 -1.01 -0.87 -10.82
N LEU A 24 -1.49 -0.09 -11.78
CA LEU A 24 -1.18 1.33 -11.89
C LEU A 24 -2.42 2.14 -11.51
N ILE A 25 -2.27 3.04 -10.56
CA ILE A 25 -3.37 3.86 -10.03
C ILE A 25 -2.99 5.34 -10.09
N ASN A 26 -3.88 6.14 -10.68
CA ASN A 26 -3.75 7.58 -10.69
C ASN A 26 -4.36 8.19 -9.41
N ALA A 27 -3.55 8.91 -8.63
CA ALA A 27 -4.01 9.58 -7.41
C ALA A 27 -4.71 10.92 -7.65
N PHE A 28 -4.82 11.38 -8.90
CA PHE A 28 -5.42 12.67 -9.25
C PHE A 28 -6.87 12.78 -8.77
N ASP A 29 -7.14 13.81 -7.95
CA ASP A 29 -8.43 14.11 -7.33
C ASP A 29 -9.07 12.95 -6.53
N LYS A 30 -8.26 11.94 -6.16
CA LYS A 30 -8.74 10.83 -5.34
C LYS A 30 -8.68 11.18 -3.86
N ARG A 31 -9.73 10.80 -3.14
CA ARG A 31 -9.78 10.94 -1.67
C ARG A 31 -8.80 9.97 -1.03
N LEU A 32 -7.82 10.50 -0.28
CA LEU A 32 -6.74 9.75 0.37
C LEU A 32 -7.21 8.44 1.04
N GLY A 33 -8.25 8.51 1.87
CA GLY A 33 -8.72 7.34 2.63
C GLY A 33 -9.37 6.26 1.77
N ARG A 34 -10.16 6.66 0.76
CA ARG A 34 -10.82 5.68 -0.13
C ARG A 34 -9.80 4.98 -1.02
N LEU A 35 -8.88 5.76 -1.57
CA LEU A 35 -7.77 5.25 -2.36
C LEU A 35 -6.92 4.27 -1.54
N ALA A 36 -6.52 4.65 -0.32
CA ALA A 36 -5.71 3.80 0.55
C ALA A 36 -6.39 2.47 0.89
N SER A 37 -7.73 2.46 1.05
CA SER A 37 -8.48 1.24 1.36
C SER A 37 -8.44 0.24 0.21
N ILE A 38 -8.62 0.72 -1.02
CA ILE A 38 -8.56 -0.11 -2.23
C ILE A 38 -7.15 -0.67 -2.40
N ILE A 39 -6.12 0.18 -2.25
CA ILE A 39 -4.71 -0.24 -2.32
C ILE A 39 -4.40 -1.31 -1.28
N ALA A 40 -4.83 -1.12 -0.03
CA ALA A 40 -4.59 -2.10 1.03
C ALA A 40 -5.23 -3.45 0.71
N HIS A 41 -6.44 -3.45 0.14
CA HIS A 41 -7.13 -4.68 -0.29
C HIS A 41 -6.32 -5.44 -1.35
N ILE A 42 -5.77 -4.73 -2.34
CA ILE A 42 -4.94 -5.29 -3.42
C ILE A 42 -3.61 -5.84 -2.86
N ILE A 43 -2.94 -5.10 -1.98
CA ILE A 43 -1.67 -5.51 -1.36
C ILE A 43 -1.84 -6.72 -0.45
N ILE A 44 -2.99 -6.85 0.23
CA ILE A 44 -3.29 -8.03 1.04
C ILE A 44 -3.63 -9.22 0.13
N GLY A 45 -4.18 -8.97 -1.07
CA GLY A 45 -4.59 -10.00 -2.01
C GLY A 45 -6.02 -10.50 -1.76
N LYS A 46 -6.85 -9.75 -1.03
CA LYS A 46 -8.24 -10.15 -0.71
C LYS A 46 -9.15 -10.22 -1.94
N HIS A 47 -8.74 -9.61 -3.06
CA HIS A 47 -9.46 -9.70 -4.33
C HIS A 47 -9.19 -11.01 -5.08
N LYS A 48 -8.18 -11.78 -4.67
CA LYS A 48 -7.89 -13.10 -5.26
C LYS A 48 -8.65 -14.18 -4.50
N ILE A 49 -9.13 -15.16 -5.25
CA ILE A 49 -9.79 -16.36 -4.70
C ILE A 49 -8.79 -17.16 -3.85
N ASN A 50 -7.52 -17.19 -4.25
CA ASN A 50 -6.45 -17.93 -3.58
C ASN A 50 -5.85 -17.17 -2.38
N PHE A 51 -6.63 -16.32 -1.72
CA PHE A 51 -6.18 -15.56 -0.56
C PHE A 51 -5.93 -16.49 0.63
N SER A 52 -4.72 -16.42 1.19
CA SER A 52 -4.35 -17.09 2.45
C SER A 52 -3.76 -16.09 3.43
N PRO A 53 -4.25 -16.04 4.69
CA PRO A 53 -3.79 -15.06 5.68
C PRO A 53 -2.33 -15.26 6.12
N ASN A 54 -1.80 -16.48 5.97
CA ASN A 54 -0.48 -16.87 6.49
C ASN A 54 0.67 -16.58 5.51
N PHE A 55 0.35 -16.30 4.25
CA PHE A 55 1.35 -16.07 3.20
C PHE A 55 1.15 -14.73 2.48
N LEU A 56 2.23 -14.21 1.88
CA LEU A 56 2.20 -12.98 1.09
C LEU A 56 1.75 -13.24 -0.35
N GLY A 57 0.44 -13.25 -0.61
CA GLY A 57 -0.13 -13.51 -1.94
C GLY A 57 -0.65 -12.28 -2.72
N GLY A 58 -0.49 -11.08 -2.16
CA GLY A 58 -1.03 -9.85 -2.75
C GLY A 58 -0.18 -9.25 -3.87
N ASP A 59 -0.79 -8.31 -4.58
CA ASP A 59 -0.22 -7.73 -5.80
C ASP A 59 0.59 -6.47 -5.53
N LYS A 60 1.35 -6.04 -6.54
CA LYS A 60 2.14 -4.81 -6.50
C LYS A 60 1.32 -3.64 -7.03
N VAL A 61 1.46 -2.49 -6.37
CA VAL A 61 0.71 -1.29 -6.70
C VAL A 61 1.67 -0.14 -6.92
N ILE A 62 1.53 0.51 -8.07
CA ILE A 62 2.22 1.72 -8.46
C ILE A 62 1.21 2.87 -8.43
N ILE A 63 1.54 3.94 -7.71
CA ILE A 63 0.74 5.14 -7.63
C ILE A 63 1.48 6.28 -8.30
N ILE A 64 0.81 6.98 -9.21
CA ILE A 64 1.29 8.20 -9.87
C ILE A 64 0.53 9.42 -9.38
N ASN A 65 1.10 10.62 -9.57
CA ASN A 65 0.49 11.91 -9.20
C ASN A 65 0.18 12.08 -7.70
N ALA A 66 1.02 11.51 -6.82
CA ALA A 66 0.80 11.53 -5.37
C ALA A 66 0.63 12.94 -4.77
N LYS A 67 1.21 13.97 -5.39
CA LYS A 67 1.10 15.38 -4.96
C LYS A 67 -0.33 15.93 -5.06
N THR A 68 -1.14 15.40 -5.97
CA THR A 68 -2.50 15.89 -6.27
C THR A 68 -3.60 15.21 -5.46
N ILE A 69 -3.23 14.41 -4.45
CA ILE A 69 -4.19 13.68 -3.62
C ILE A 69 -5.12 14.63 -2.86
N ALA A 70 -6.42 14.37 -2.92
CA ALA A 70 -7.43 15.22 -2.28
C ALA A 70 -7.65 14.83 -0.80
N LEU A 71 -7.58 15.83 0.07
CA LEU A 71 -8.03 15.77 1.47
C LEU A 71 -9.35 16.54 1.59
N THR A 72 -10.40 15.90 2.09
CA THR A 72 -11.72 16.53 2.18
C THR A 72 -11.81 17.61 3.26
N GLY A 73 -12.56 18.68 2.99
CA GLY A 73 -12.86 19.75 3.95
C GLY A 73 -11.62 20.49 4.45
N LYS A 74 -11.61 20.88 5.73
CA LYS A 74 -10.49 21.61 6.36
C LYS A 74 -9.31 20.70 6.77
N LYS A 75 -9.33 19.41 6.38
CA LYS A 75 -8.31 18.42 6.80
C LYS A 75 -6.91 18.75 6.30
N ASN A 76 -6.78 19.42 5.16
CA ASN A 76 -5.47 19.84 4.65
C ASN A 76 -4.73 20.75 5.65
N LYS A 77 -5.45 21.65 6.34
CA LYS A 77 -4.89 22.57 7.33
C LYS A 77 -4.88 22.00 8.75
N ASN A 78 -5.94 21.29 9.12
CA ASN A 78 -6.16 20.88 10.51
C ASN A 78 -5.53 19.53 10.88
N LYS A 79 -5.30 18.64 9.90
CA LYS A 79 -4.73 17.32 10.19
C LYS A 79 -3.25 17.45 10.54
N THR A 80 -2.89 17.00 11.72
CA THR A 80 -1.51 16.94 12.21
C THR A 80 -1.02 15.49 12.24
N TYR A 81 0.26 15.31 11.96
CA TYR A 81 0.98 14.06 12.07
C TYR A 81 1.98 14.21 13.22
N ILE A 82 1.79 13.37 14.24
CA ILE A 82 2.60 13.38 15.45
C ILE A 82 3.54 12.17 15.40
N SER A 83 4.79 12.39 15.79
CA SER A 83 5.81 11.35 15.96
C SER A 83 6.61 11.64 17.22
N TYR A 84 7.11 10.61 17.87
CA TYR A 84 7.92 10.72 19.09
C TYR A 84 9.25 10.02 18.87
N SER A 85 10.35 10.63 19.32
CA SER A 85 11.69 10.06 19.16
C SER A 85 12.05 9.01 20.20
N GLY A 86 11.38 8.99 21.36
CA GLY A 86 11.71 8.12 22.51
C GLY A 86 12.30 8.87 23.70
N TYR A 87 12.84 10.08 23.49
CA TYR A 87 13.43 10.93 24.54
C TYR A 87 12.42 11.95 25.10
N PRO A 88 12.52 12.34 26.38
CA PRO A 88 11.64 13.36 26.97
C PRO A 88 11.69 14.65 26.13
N GLY A 89 10.52 15.23 25.83
CA GLY A 89 10.39 16.40 24.93
C GLY A 89 10.53 16.09 23.43
N GLY A 90 10.73 14.83 23.05
CA GLY A 90 10.98 14.40 21.67
C GLY A 90 9.77 14.39 20.71
N GLN A 91 8.69 15.10 21.04
CA GLN A 91 7.47 15.13 20.22
C GLN A 91 7.66 16.06 19.02
N LYS A 92 7.42 15.53 17.81
CA LYS A 92 7.45 16.29 16.56
C LYS A 92 6.06 16.29 15.93
N VAL A 93 5.54 17.47 15.64
CA VAL A 93 4.24 17.68 15.03
C VAL A 93 4.43 18.30 13.64
N LYS A 94 3.79 17.73 12.61
CA LYS A 94 3.82 18.25 11.23
C LYS A 94 2.41 18.38 10.70
N LYS A 95 2.08 19.50 10.05
CA LYS A 95 0.77 19.65 9.39
C LYS A 95 0.72 18.86 8.09
N ALA A 96 -0.48 18.41 7.72
CA ALA A 96 -0.70 17.69 6.47
C ALA A 96 -0.32 18.54 5.25
N SER A 97 -0.66 19.83 5.25
CA SER A 97 -0.26 20.80 4.22
C SER A 97 1.24 20.80 3.93
N ASP A 98 2.05 20.76 4.99
CA ASP A 98 3.52 20.84 4.88
C ASP A 98 4.10 19.52 4.40
N LEU A 99 3.49 18.40 4.81
CA LEU A 99 3.87 17.07 4.37
C LEU A 99 3.51 16.82 2.90
N ILE A 100 2.38 17.32 2.40
CA ILE A 100 2.04 17.21 0.97
C ILE A 100 3.08 17.94 0.11
N LYS A 101 3.54 19.12 0.56
CA LYS A 101 4.58 19.89 -0.14
C LYS A 101 5.94 19.22 -0.10
N LYS A 102 6.36 18.71 1.07
CA LYS A 102 7.71 18.16 1.26
C LYS A 102 7.86 16.70 0.83
N LYS A 103 6.90 15.84 1.19
CA LYS A 103 6.95 14.37 1.02
C LYS A 103 5.52 13.80 0.86
N PRO A 104 4.84 14.03 -0.28
CA PRO A 104 3.48 13.55 -0.47
C PRO A 104 3.37 12.01 -0.42
N GLU A 105 4.40 11.30 -0.85
CA GLU A 105 4.53 9.83 -0.75
C GLU A 105 4.32 9.33 0.68
N PHE A 106 4.85 10.06 1.66
CA PHE A 106 4.76 9.67 3.07
C PHE A 106 3.32 9.62 3.55
N ILE A 107 2.46 10.53 3.10
CA ILE A 107 1.05 10.60 3.51
C ILE A 107 0.29 9.38 3.03
N ILE A 108 0.44 9.04 1.75
CA ILE A 108 -0.21 7.88 1.14
C ILE A 108 0.33 6.60 1.78
N ARG A 109 1.66 6.49 1.91
CA ARG A 109 2.28 5.33 2.54
C ARG A 109 1.84 5.13 3.98
N LYS A 110 1.73 6.22 4.76
CA LYS A 110 1.27 6.16 6.15
C LYS A 110 -0.21 5.76 6.24
N ALA A 111 -1.04 6.25 5.32
CA ALA A 111 -2.46 5.87 5.24
C ALA A 111 -2.62 4.38 4.94
N VAL A 112 -1.95 3.87 3.90
CA VAL A 112 -1.99 2.44 3.53
C VAL A 112 -1.40 1.58 4.65
N LEU A 113 -0.27 1.97 5.24
CA LEU A 113 0.32 1.24 6.37
C LEU A 113 -0.64 1.13 7.55
N GLY A 114 -1.48 2.15 7.79
CA GLY A 114 -2.52 2.11 8.82
C GLY A 114 -3.59 1.06 8.55
N MET A 115 -3.86 0.74 7.28
CA MET A 115 -4.90 -0.19 6.84
C MET A 115 -4.42 -1.65 6.73
N LEU A 116 -3.11 -1.89 6.80
CA LEU A 116 -2.54 -3.24 6.79
C LEU A 116 -2.61 -3.92 8.18
N PRO A 117 -2.87 -5.24 8.24
CA PRO A 117 -2.93 -5.99 9.48
C PRO A 117 -1.62 -5.88 10.27
N LYS A 118 -1.70 -5.81 11.60
CA LYS A 118 -0.54 -5.67 12.48
C LYS A 118 0.14 -7.02 12.72
N ASN A 119 0.86 -7.51 11.72
CA ASN A 119 1.63 -8.76 11.80
C ASN A 119 3.07 -8.58 11.27
N SER A 120 3.88 -9.64 11.34
CA SER A 120 5.25 -9.66 10.80
C SER A 120 5.27 -9.46 9.27
N LEU A 121 4.24 -9.93 8.57
CA LEU A 121 4.08 -9.79 7.12
C LEU A 121 3.84 -8.34 6.68
N LYS A 122 3.32 -7.47 7.55
CA LYS A 122 3.06 -6.04 7.28
C LYS A 122 4.26 -5.32 6.65
N LYS A 123 5.46 -5.59 7.18
CA LYS A 123 6.71 -4.99 6.68
C LYS A 123 7.06 -5.47 5.28
N LYS A 124 6.66 -6.69 4.91
CA LYS A 124 6.83 -7.23 3.56
C LYS A 124 5.76 -6.68 2.61
N MET A 125 4.51 -6.68 3.04
CA MET A 125 3.36 -6.14 2.29
C MET A 125 3.58 -4.68 1.85
N ILE A 126 4.04 -3.81 2.75
CA ILE A 126 4.24 -2.39 2.42
C ILE A 126 5.39 -2.14 1.40
N LYS A 127 6.24 -3.14 1.13
CA LYS A 127 7.26 -3.05 0.08
C LYS A 127 6.67 -3.23 -1.32
N ASN A 128 5.46 -3.79 -1.43
CA ASN A 128 4.74 -3.93 -2.70
C ASN A 128 4.09 -2.62 -3.17
N LEU A 129 4.17 -1.56 -2.37
CA LEU A 129 3.64 -0.24 -2.68
C LEU A 129 4.75 0.68 -3.20
N TYR A 130 4.61 1.13 -4.43
CA TYR A 130 5.46 2.10 -5.10
C TYR A 130 4.67 3.40 -5.30
N ILE A 131 5.25 4.53 -4.93
CA ILE A 131 4.58 5.83 -4.96
C ILE A 131 5.49 6.81 -5.66
N PHE A 132 4.94 7.51 -6.63
CA PHE A 132 5.65 8.50 -7.43
C PHE A 132 4.89 9.81 -7.45
N ASN A 133 5.64 10.90 -7.41
CA ASN A 133 5.09 12.26 -7.38
C ASN A 133 4.61 12.70 -8.77
N ASP A 134 5.36 12.32 -9.80
CA ASP A 134 5.15 12.74 -11.17
C ASP A 134 4.49 11.64 -12.02
N ASN A 135 3.98 12.06 -13.16
CA ASN A 135 3.36 11.17 -14.13
C ASN A 135 4.46 10.41 -14.90
N ILE A 136 4.68 9.15 -14.54
CA ILE A 136 5.73 8.34 -15.18
C ILE A 136 5.11 7.59 -16.36
N GLN A 137 5.30 8.15 -17.55
CA GLN A 137 4.95 7.52 -18.84
C GLN A 137 5.67 6.17 -19.06
N LYS A 138 6.80 5.91 -18.36
CA LYS A 138 7.59 4.68 -18.49
C LYS A 138 6.85 3.39 -18.10
N PHE A 139 5.78 3.45 -17.32
CA PHE A 139 5.07 2.24 -16.89
C PHE A 139 4.00 1.77 -17.88
N GLN A 140 3.60 2.59 -18.85
CA GLN A 140 2.51 2.23 -19.77
C GLN A 140 2.83 1.04 -20.69
N ASN A 141 4.11 0.72 -20.88
CA ASN A 141 4.59 -0.34 -21.79
C ASN A 141 4.84 -1.69 -21.10
N ILE A 142 4.45 -1.86 -19.82
CA ILE A 142 4.54 -3.16 -19.16
C ILE A 142 3.28 -3.95 -19.52
N SER A 143 3.45 -5.04 -20.26
CA SER A 143 2.39 -5.83 -20.93
C SER A 143 1.26 -6.36 -20.03
N ASN A 144 1.39 -6.33 -18.71
CA ASN A 144 0.44 -6.91 -17.74
C ASN A 144 -0.07 -5.93 -16.67
N ILE A 145 -0.05 -4.62 -16.93
CA ILE A 145 -0.56 -3.64 -15.95
C ILE A 145 -2.07 -3.50 -16.01
N LYS A 146 -2.72 -3.75 -14.88
CA LYS A 146 -4.15 -3.49 -14.68
C LYS A 146 -4.33 -2.04 -14.24
N TYR A 147 -5.08 -1.27 -15.03
CA TYR A 147 -5.43 0.11 -14.71
C TYR A 147 -6.66 0.12 -13.80
N LEU A 148 -6.52 0.75 -12.62
CA LEU A 148 -7.66 1.03 -11.74
C LEU A 148 -7.94 2.53 -11.74
N ASN A 149 -9.16 2.91 -12.12
CA ASN A 149 -9.65 4.29 -12.09
C ASN A 149 -10.26 4.65 -10.73
#